data_AF-A0A316MEB1-F1
#
_entry.id   AF-A0A316MEB1-F1
#
_cell.length_a   1.000
_cell.length_b   1.000
_cell.length_c   1.000
_cell.angle_alpha   90.00
_cell.angle_beta   90.00
_cell.angle_gamma   90.00
#
_symmetry.space_group_name_H-M   'P 1'
#
loop_
_entity.id
_entity.type
_entity.pdbx_description
1 polymer ?
#
loop_
_entity_poly.entity_id
_entity_poly.type
_entity_poly.pdbx_seq_one_letter_code
_entity_poly.pdbx_strand_id
1 'polypeptide(L)'
;MKTLDDLYKLINKENIVLDENWNASSDLSGIYVKLPSCPPVIAINKSIKDRKKLCSIISEELGHYYTTYGDLTDQEGKNKKVQAIKMENRAKKWAADFLMSDEELLRALMNCISNRCDLCEYFNATDELLKYKLCSILEDENKYNDIKNKLKMHEVAYSACEI
;
A
#
# COMPACT_ATOMS: atom_id res chain seq x y z
N MET A 1 4.59 10.38 7.38
CA MET A 1 4.18 8.97 7.23
C MET A 1 2.67 8.94 7.29
N LYS A 2 2.03 8.16 6.42
CA LYS A 2 0.58 7.97 6.50
C LYS A 2 0.21 7.13 7.72
N THR A 3 -0.86 7.54 8.38
CA THR A 3 -1.41 6.88 9.56
C THR A 3 -2.77 6.26 9.24
N LEU A 4 -3.26 5.39 10.12
CA LEU A 4 -4.63 4.87 10.05
C LEU A 4 -5.67 6.00 9.96
N ASP A 5 -5.44 7.11 10.66
CA ASP A 5 -6.34 8.27 10.62
C ASP A 5 -6.35 8.93 9.23
N ASP A 6 -5.22 8.89 8.51
CA ASP A 6 -5.16 9.39 7.14
C ASP A 6 -5.95 8.51 6.16
N LEU A 7 -5.97 7.19 6.40
CA LEU A 7 -6.81 6.25 5.65
C LEU A 7 -8.30 6.55 5.90
N TYR A 8 -8.70 6.70 7.16
CA TYR A 8 -10.09 7.05 7.50
C TYR A 8 -10.51 8.41 6.94
N LYS A 9 -9.63 9.42 6.98
CA LYS A 9 -9.89 10.71 6.31
C LYS A 9 -10.08 10.54 4.82
N LEU A 10 -9.30 9.69 4.16
CA LEU A 10 -9.43 9.42 2.73
C LEU A 10 -10.75 8.71 2.41
N ILE A 11 -11.12 7.68 3.17
CA ILE A 11 -12.41 6.98 3.05
C ILE A 11 -13.57 7.96 3.14
N ASN A 12 -13.56 8.82 4.16
CA ASN A 12 -14.61 9.83 4.36
C ASN A 12 -14.64 10.85 3.21
N LYS A 13 -13.47 11.32 2.76
CA LYS A 13 -13.36 12.26 1.63
C LYS A 13 -13.95 11.69 0.35
N GLU A 14 -13.68 10.41 0.06
CA GLU A 14 -14.16 9.72 -1.14
C GLU A 14 -15.60 9.19 -1.00
N ASN A 15 -16.26 9.45 0.13
CA ASN A 15 -17.61 8.97 0.46
C ASN A 15 -17.74 7.43 0.36
N ILE A 16 -16.72 6.73 0.84
CA ILE A 16 -16.70 5.27 0.93
C ILE A 16 -17.31 4.86 2.26
N VAL A 17 -18.26 3.92 2.23
CA VAL A 17 -18.83 3.31 3.43
C VAL A 17 -17.84 2.29 3.97
N LEU A 18 -17.45 2.42 5.24
CA LEU A 18 -16.57 1.47 5.91
C LEU A 18 -17.36 0.58 6.88
N ASP A 19 -17.27 -0.73 6.72
CA ASP A 19 -17.83 -1.73 7.63
C ASP A 19 -16.72 -2.58 8.25
N GLU A 20 -16.33 -2.28 9.49
CA GLU A 20 -15.31 -3.06 10.24
C GLU A 20 -15.89 -4.24 11.03
N ASN A 21 -17.20 -4.49 10.93
CA ASN A 21 -17.89 -5.57 11.63
C ASN A 21 -18.24 -6.75 10.73
N TRP A 22 -17.69 -6.77 9.51
CA TRP A 22 -17.97 -7.82 8.55
C TRP A 22 -17.48 -9.18 9.06
N ASN A 23 -18.37 -10.16 9.05
CA ASN A 23 -18.08 -11.52 9.49
C ASN A 23 -17.86 -12.41 8.26
N ALA A 24 -16.66 -12.37 7.69
CA ALA A 24 -16.31 -13.24 6.59
C ALA A 24 -16.25 -14.70 7.05
N SER A 25 -16.84 -15.60 6.28
CA SER A 25 -16.73 -17.06 6.48
C SER A 25 -15.44 -17.66 5.92
N SER A 26 -14.62 -16.84 5.24
CA SER A 26 -13.39 -17.22 4.55
C SER A 26 -12.16 -16.54 5.16
N ASP A 27 -10.97 -16.93 4.69
CA ASP A 27 -9.67 -16.29 5.02
C ASP A 27 -9.55 -14.83 4.51
N LEU A 28 -10.62 -14.27 3.93
CA LEU A 28 -10.62 -12.91 3.42
C LEU A 28 -10.60 -11.91 4.57
N SER A 29 -9.60 -11.02 4.53
CA SER A 29 -9.39 -10.04 5.59
C SER A 29 -10.06 -8.69 5.29
N GLY A 30 -10.35 -8.39 4.02
CA GLY A 30 -11.07 -7.20 3.57
C GLY A 30 -11.67 -7.41 2.17
N ILE A 31 -12.60 -6.53 1.78
CA ILE A 31 -13.14 -6.48 0.42
C ILE A 31 -13.65 -5.08 0.08
N TYR A 32 -13.31 -4.63 -1.13
CA TYR A 32 -13.88 -3.48 -1.78
C TYR A 32 -15.00 -3.87 -2.75
N VAL A 33 -16.15 -3.19 -2.64
CA VAL A 33 -17.32 -3.41 -3.50
C VAL A 33 -17.87 -2.08 -4.00
N LYS A 34 -18.07 -1.98 -5.32
CA LYS A 34 -18.78 -0.85 -5.95
C LYS A 34 -19.88 -1.36 -6.86
N LEU A 35 -21.12 -0.94 -6.59
CA LEU A 35 -22.28 -1.20 -7.43
C LEU A 35 -22.75 0.11 -8.09
N PRO A 36 -23.35 0.06 -9.30
CA PRO A 36 -23.72 1.26 -10.06
C PRO A 36 -24.61 2.27 -9.32
N SER A 37 -25.41 1.81 -8.35
CA SER A 37 -26.39 2.62 -7.63
C SER A 37 -26.14 2.72 -6.12
N CYS A 38 -25.00 2.21 -5.64
CA CYS A 38 -24.63 2.26 -4.23
C CYS A 38 -23.32 3.05 -4.05
N PRO A 39 -23.12 3.69 -2.89
CA PRO A 39 -21.79 4.18 -2.54
C PRO A 39 -20.78 3.02 -2.54
N PRO A 40 -19.50 3.28 -2.86
CA PRO A 40 -18.45 2.29 -2.67
C PRO A 40 -18.41 1.83 -1.21
N VAL A 41 -18.17 0.55 -0.98
CA VAL A 41 -18.07 -0.06 0.34
C VAL A 41 -16.71 -0.71 0.49
N ILE A 42 -16.06 -0.48 1.62
CA ILE A 42 -14.93 -1.27 2.10
C ILE A 42 -15.42 -2.02 3.34
N ALA A 43 -15.35 -3.35 3.29
CA ALA A 43 -15.68 -4.20 4.43
C ALA A 43 -14.41 -4.87 4.95
N ILE A 44 -14.18 -4.82 6.26
CA ILE A 44 -13.02 -5.39 6.94
C ILE A 44 -13.50 -6.48 7.88
N ASN A 45 -12.79 -7.60 7.88
CA ASN A 45 -13.11 -8.71 8.75
C ASN A 45 -12.93 -8.31 10.23
N LYS A 46 -13.98 -8.47 11.05
CA LYS A 46 -13.97 -8.10 12.47
C LYS A 46 -12.86 -8.76 13.31
N SER A 47 -12.30 -9.87 12.81
CA SER A 47 -11.20 -10.61 13.46
C SER A 47 -9.86 -9.88 13.38
N ILE A 48 -9.72 -8.88 12.51
CA ILE A 48 -8.48 -8.10 12.38
C ILE A 48 -8.36 -7.15 13.57
N LYS A 49 -7.37 -7.41 14.44
CA LYS A 49 -7.04 -6.57 15.60
C LYS A 49 -5.66 -5.92 15.50
N ASP A 50 -4.78 -6.49 14.70
CA ASP A 50 -3.45 -5.95 14.48
C ASP A 50 -3.52 -4.68 13.63
N ARG A 51 -2.94 -3.59 14.14
CA ARG A 51 -3.02 -2.27 13.52
C ARG A 51 -2.30 -2.24 12.17
N LYS A 52 -1.16 -2.91 12.03
CA LYS A 52 -0.42 -2.95 10.76
C LYS A 52 -1.19 -3.70 9.69
N LYS A 53 -1.73 -4.86 10.06
CA LYS A 53 -2.60 -5.64 9.18
C LYS A 53 -3.83 -4.83 8.76
N LEU A 54 -4.47 -4.12 9.69
CA LEU A 54 -5.59 -3.24 9.39
C LEU A 54 -5.19 -2.12 8.41
N CYS A 55 -4.07 -1.43 8.65
CA CYS A 55 -3.57 -0.38 7.75
C CYS A 55 -3.29 -0.93 6.34
N SER A 56 -2.60 -2.08 6.24
CA SER A 56 -2.32 -2.73 4.97
C SER A 56 -3.60 -3.08 4.22
N ILE A 57 -4.57 -3.74 4.88
CA ILE A 57 -5.83 -4.15 4.24
C ILE A 57 -6.60 -2.93 3.75
N ILE A 58 -6.83 -1.92 4.61
CA ILE A 58 -7.58 -0.73 4.21
C ILE A 58 -6.89 -0.02 3.03
N SER A 59 -5.56 0.05 3.03
CA SER A 59 -4.80 0.64 1.92
C SER A 59 -4.96 -0.16 0.64
N GLU A 60 -4.97 -1.49 0.71
CA GLU A 60 -5.22 -2.37 -0.44
C GLU A 60 -6.64 -2.19 -1.00
N GLU A 61 -7.66 -2.13 -0.15
CA GLU A 61 -9.04 -1.90 -0.59
C GLU A 61 -9.26 -0.50 -1.17
N LEU A 62 -8.57 0.52 -0.65
CA LEU A 62 -8.47 1.83 -1.29
C LEU A 62 -7.75 1.74 -2.64
N GLY A 63 -6.70 0.93 -2.73
CA GLY A 63 -6.03 0.62 -3.99
C GLY A 63 -6.99 0.04 -5.02
N HIS A 64 -7.88 -0.86 -4.63
CA HIS A 64 -8.96 -1.32 -5.50
C HIS A 64 -9.87 -0.18 -5.94
N TYR A 65 -10.32 0.68 -5.02
CA TYR A 65 -11.10 1.87 -5.38
C TYR A 65 -10.43 2.72 -6.48
N TYR A 66 -9.14 3.02 -6.34
CA TYR A 66 -8.42 3.90 -7.28
C TYR A 66 -7.96 3.24 -8.58
N THR A 67 -7.76 1.91 -8.59
CA THR A 67 -7.12 1.23 -9.72
C THR A 67 -8.04 0.28 -10.49
N THR A 68 -9.18 -0.10 -9.89
CA THR A 68 -10.13 -1.05 -10.50
C THR A 68 -11.27 -0.33 -11.24
N TYR A 69 -11.60 0.91 -10.86
CA TYR A 69 -12.68 1.65 -11.51
C TYR A 69 -12.28 2.12 -12.92
N GLY A 70 -13.00 1.65 -13.94
CA GLY A 70 -12.80 2.03 -15.35
C GLY A 70 -12.13 0.97 -16.23
N ASP A 71 -11.52 -0.08 -15.66
CA ASP A 71 -10.81 -1.14 -16.42
C ASP A 71 -11.71 -2.36 -16.75
N LEU A 72 -13.03 -2.19 -16.62
CA LEU A 72 -14.03 -3.24 -16.87
C LEU A 72 -14.44 -3.35 -18.35
N THR A 73 -13.90 -2.51 -19.23
CA THR A 73 -14.26 -2.49 -20.66
C THR A 73 -13.61 -3.61 -21.48
N ASP A 74 -12.82 -4.51 -20.88
CA ASP A 74 -12.14 -5.62 -21.56
C ASP A 74 -12.50 -7.00 -20.96
N GLN A 75 -13.69 -7.12 -20.35
CA GLN A 75 -14.12 -8.31 -19.61
C GLN A 75 -14.68 -9.46 -20.47
N GLU A 76 -14.71 -9.32 -21.79
CA GLU A 76 -15.10 -10.40 -22.71
C GLU A 76 -13.87 -11.18 -23.19
N GLY A 77 -13.20 -11.92 -22.30
CA GLY A 77 -11.98 -12.66 -22.66
C GLY A 77 -11.65 -13.87 -21.77
N LYS A 78 -11.00 -14.88 -22.37
CA LYS A 78 -10.76 -16.25 -21.85
C LYS A 78 -9.93 -16.39 -20.56
N ASN A 79 -9.53 -15.33 -19.85
CA ASN A 79 -8.59 -15.42 -18.71
C ASN A 79 -8.93 -14.54 -17.50
N LYS A 80 -10.14 -14.69 -16.93
CA LYS A 80 -10.59 -14.00 -15.70
C LYS A 80 -9.60 -14.09 -14.54
N LYS A 81 -8.94 -15.24 -14.35
CA LYS A 81 -7.93 -15.44 -13.30
C LYS A 81 -6.71 -14.52 -13.45
N VAL A 82 -6.23 -14.34 -14.67
CA VAL A 82 -5.07 -13.47 -14.94
C VAL A 82 -5.44 -12.01 -14.71
N GLN A 83 -6.65 -11.60 -15.08
CA GLN A 83 -7.15 -10.25 -14.82
C GLN A 83 -7.25 -9.98 -13.32
N ALA A 84 -7.85 -10.90 -12.55
CA ALA A 84 -7.92 -10.79 -11.10
C ALA A 84 -6.53 -10.57 -10.49
N ILE A 85 -5.54 -11.41 -10.83
CA ILE A 85 -4.16 -11.26 -10.33
C ILE A 85 -3.56 -9.88 -10.68
N LYS A 86 -3.84 -9.36 -11.89
CA LYS A 86 -3.36 -8.02 -12.28
C LYS A 86 -4.00 -6.92 -11.44
N MET A 87 -5.30 -7.04 -11.15
CA MET A 87 -6.04 -6.06 -10.35
C MET A 87 -5.55 -6.06 -8.91
N GLU A 88 -5.39 -7.24 -8.31
CA GLU A 88 -4.77 -7.42 -6.98
C GLU A 88 -3.38 -6.78 -6.92
N ASN A 89 -2.51 -7.07 -7.90
CA ASN A 89 -1.16 -6.51 -7.93
C ASN A 89 -1.15 -4.99 -8.07
N ARG A 90 -2.09 -4.41 -8.84
CA ARG A 90 -2.21 -2.95 -8.97
C ARG A 90 -2.69 -2.32 -7.67
N ALA A 91 -3.68 -2.93 -7.01
CA ALA A 91 -4.17 -2.46 -5.72
C ALA A 91 -3.06 -2.49 -4.64
N LYS A 92 -2.31 -3.59 -4.56
CA LYS A 92 -1.18 -3.74 -3.62
C LYS A 92 -0.05 -2.77 -3.91
N LYS A 93 0.28 -2.54 -5.19
CA LYS A 93 1.29 -1.54 -5.58
C LYS A 93 0.84 -0.12 -5.18
N TRP A 94 -0.41 0.22 -5.45
CA TRP A 94 -0.99 1.51 -5.02
C TRP A 94 -0.94 1.66 -3.50
N ALA A 95 -1.34 0.62 -2.76
CA ALA A 95 -1.34 0.62 -1.30
C ALA A 95 0.06 0.80 -0.72
N ALA A 96 1.05 0.11 -1.31
CA ALA A 96 2.45 0.23 -0.91
C ALA A 96 2.98 1.65 -1.13
N ASP A 97 2.74 2.24 -2.31
CA ASP A 97 3.17 3.60 -2.61
C ASP A 97 2.44 4.65 -1.77
N PHE A 98 1.16 4.42 -1.44
CA PHE A 98 0.38 5.30 -0.58
C PHE A 98 0.91 5.33 0.85
N LEU A 99 1.17 4.16 1.46
CA LEU A 99 1.67 4.06 2.83
C LEU A 99 3.16 4.42 2.95
N MET A 100 3.95 4.07 1.93
CA MET A 100 5.40 4.21 1.90
C MET A 100 5.78 5.03 0.67
N SER A 101 5.79 6.36 0.79
CA SER A 101 6.31 7.20 -0.30
C SER A 101 7.82 6.95 -0.52
N ASP A 102 8.31 7.20 -1.74
CA ASP A 102 9.74 7.04 -2.06
C ASP A 102 10.60 7.95 -1.17
N GLU A 103 10.13 9.16 -0.89
CA GLU A 103 10.78 10.13 -0.02
C GLU A 103 10.82 9.68 1.45
N GLU A 104 9.75 9.08 1.95
CA GLU A 104 9.70 8.58 3.32
C GLU A 104 10.55 7.32 3.50
N LEU A 105 10.59 6.44 2.50
CA LEU A 105 11.50 5.30 2.51
C LEU A 105 12.95 5.77 2.52
N LEU A 106 13.30 6.71 1.64
CA LEU A 106 14.64 7.30 1.65
C LEU A 106 14.97 7.91 3.02
N ARG A 107 14.03 8.63 3.63
CA ARG A 107 14.23 9.20 4.98
C ARG A 107 14.44 8.12 6.03
N ALA A 108 13.69 7.01 6.00
CA ALA A 108 13.90 5.90 6.92
C ALA A 108 15.31 5.33 6.77
N LEU A 109 15.75 5.09 5.54
CA LEU A 109 17.09 4.57 5.23
C LEU A 109 18.21 5.52 5.66
N MET A 110 18.05 6.83 5.46
CA MET A 110 19.01 7.86 5.93
C MET A 110 19.11 7.91 7.47
N ASN A 111 18.06 7.51 8.19
CA ASN A 111 18.07 7.38 9.65
C ASN A 111 18.47 5.96 10.10
N CYS A 112 19.14 5.19 9.24
CA CYS A 112 19.60 3.82 9.50
C CYS A 112 18.49 2.80 9.80
N ILE A 113 17.24 3.11 9.47
CA ILE A 113 16.11 2.17 9.56
C ILE A 113 16.10 1.38 8.25
N SER A 114 16.85 0.28 8.22
CA SER A 114 17.12 -0.47 6.98
C SER A 114 16.74 -1.95 7.03
N ASN A 115 16.59 -2.53 8.22
CA ASN A 115 16.14 -3.90 8.34
C ASN A 115 14.63 -4.01 8.17
N ARG A 116 14.20 -5.18 7.71
CA ARG A 116 12.81 -5.48 7.34
C ARG A 116 11.82 -5.26 8.49
N CYS A 117 12.17 -5.68 9.70
CA CYS A 117 11.29 -5.56 10.86
C CYS A 117 11.07 -4.09 11.21
N ASP A 118 12.16 -3.31 11.28
CA ASP A 118 12.10 -1.90 11.66
C ASP A 118 11.41 -1.06 10.58
N LEU A 119 11.56 -1.39 9.30
CA LEU A 119 10.81 -0.75 8.22
C LEU A 119 9.30 -1.02 8.35
N CYS A 120 8.89 -2.26 8.60
CA CYS A 120 7.49 -2.61 8.81
C CYS A 120 6.90 -1.91 10.06
N GLU A 121 7.66 -1.82 11.16
CA GLU A 121 7.30 -1.03 12.34
C GLU A 121 7.16 0.45 11.99
N TYR A 122 8.19 1.02 11.36
CA TYR A 122 8.25 2.42 10.99
C TYR A 122 6.99 2.78 10.20
N PHE A 123 6.68 2.07 9.11
CA PHE A 123 5.55 2.39 8.23
C PHE A 123 4.18 1.88 8.67
N ASN A 124 4.07 1.16 9.80
CA ASN A 124 2.86 0.42 10.17
C ASN A 124 2.30 -0.47 9.03
N ALA A 125 3.21 -1.14 8.31
CA ALA A 125 2.88 -1.96 7.15
C ALA A 125 3.24 -3.43 7.38
N THR A 126 2.58 -4.32 6.64
CA THR A 126 2.92 -5.74 6.59
C THR A 126 4.17 -5.99 5.73
N ASP A 127 4.85 -7.11 6.00
CA ASP A 127 6.00 -7.58 5.22
C ASP A 127 5.68 -7.71 3.72
N GLU A 128 4.48 -8.20 3.40
CA GLU A 128 4.00 -8.31 2.04
C GLU A 128 3.96 -6.94 1.34
N LEU A 129 3.40 -5.93 2.00
CA LEU A 129 3.29 -4.60 1.40
C LEU A 129 4.65 -3.93 1.24
N LEU A 130 5.56 -4.14 2.21
CA LEU A 130 6.96 -3.69 2.09
C LEU A 130 7.64 -4.33 0.86
N LYS A 131 7.41 -5.61 0.58
CA LYS A 131 7.93 -6.25 -0.64
C LYS A 131 7.41 -5.57 -1.91
N TYR A 132 6.11 -5.27 -1.99
CA TYR A 132 5.56 -4.52 -3.13
C TYR A 132 6.22 -3.15 -3.28
N LYS A 133 6.51 -2.45 -2.18
CA LYS A 133 7.21 -1.17 -2.23
C LYS A 133 8.62 -1.31 -2.80
N LEU A 134 9.38 -2.26 -2.29
CA LEU A 134 10.75 -2.50 -2.75
C LEU A 134 10.79 -2.94 -4.22
N CYS A 135 9.90 -3.86 -4.63
CA CYS A 135 9.75 -4.23 -6.03
C CYS A 135 9.42 -3.02 -6.91
N SER A 136 8.51 -2.14 -6.49
CA SER A 136 8.18 -0.94 -7.25
C SER A 136 9.37 0.00 -7.48
N ILE A 137 10.35 0.02 -6.58
CA ILE A 137 11.57 0.82 -6.74
C ILE A 137 12.56 0.08 -7.64
N LEU A 138 12.77 -1.22 -7.41
CA LEU A 138 13.74 -2.01 -8.15
C LEU A 138 13.38 -2.20 -9.63
N GLU A 139 12.08 -2.21 -9.95
CA GLU A 139 11.57 -2.32 -11.32
C GLU A 139 11.62 -0.98 -12.08
N ASP A 140 11.82 0.14 -11.40
CA ASP A 140 11.91 1.47 -11.99
C ASP A 140 13.34 2.00 -11.86
N GLU A 141 14.09 1.93 -12.97
CA GLU A 141 15.49 2.32 -13.02
C GLU A 141 15.73 3.77 -12.58
N ASN A 142 14.78 4.68 -12.86
CA ASN A 142 14.89 6.08 -12.45
C ASN A 142 14.75 6.22 -10.93
N LYS A 143 13.72 5.58 -10.33
CA LYS A 143 13.54 5.58 -8.87
C LYS A 143 14.73 4.95 -8.15
N TYR A 144 15.19 3.80 -8.63
CA TYR A 144 16.33 3.11 -8.05
C TYR A 144 17.58 3.99 -8.06
N ASN A 145 17.91 4.60 -9.21
CA ASN A 145 19.09 5.45 -9.34
C ASN A 145 18.97 6.72 -8.49
N ASP A 146 17.80 7.34 -8.42
CA ASP A 146 17.55 8.52 -7.58
C ASP A 146 17.80 8.24 -6.09
N ILE A 147 17.15 7.19 -5.55
CA ILE A 147 17.32 6.79 -4.15
C ILE A 147 18.78 6.43 -3.86
N LYS A 148 19.42 5.63 -4.73
CA LYS A 148 20.82 5.22 -4.58
C LYS A 148 21.77 6.40 -4.54
N ASN A 149 21.59 7.39 -5.42
CA ASN A 149 22.44 8.57 -5.47
C ASN A 149 22.27 9.43 -4.21
N LYS A 150 21.02 9.64 -3.76
CA LYS A 150 20.73 10.42 -2.54
C LYS A 150 21.34 9.77 -1.29
N LEU A 151 21.28 8.44 -1.17
CA LEU A 151 21.91 7.71 -0.07
C LEU A 151 23.44 7.88 -0.06
N LYS A 152 24.09 7.72 -1.22
CA LYS A 152 25.54 7.94 -1.34
C LYS A 152 25.97 9.35 -0.92
N MET A 153 25.22 10.37 -1.35
CA MET A 153 25.54 11.76 -0.98
C MET A 153 25.38 11.99 0.53
N HIS A 154 24.39 11.35 1.16
CA HIS A 154 24.19 11.43 2.61
C HIS A 154 25.34 10.78 3.38
N GLU A 155 25.79 9.59 2.98
CA GLU A 155 26.92 8.88 3.61
C GLU A 155 28.23 9.69 3.55
N VAL A 156 28.50 10.33 2.40
CA VAL A 156 29.66 11.22 2.24
C VAL A 156 29.57 12.42 3.18
N ALA A 157 28.40 13.08 3.25
CA ALA A 157 28.20 14.23 4.12
C ALA A 157 28.31 13.85 5.61
N TYR A 158 27.70 12.73 6.01
CA TYR A 158 27.78 12.19 7.36
C TYR A 158 29.23 11.92 7.77
N SER A 159 29.99 11.24 6.91
CA SER A 159 31.40 10.91 7.16
C SER A 159 32.30 12.16 7.27
N ALA A 160 31.98 13.24 6.55
CA ALA A 160 32.73 14.49 6.61
C ALA A 160 32.45 15.31 7.87
N CYS A 161 31.30 15.12 8.52
CA CYS A 161 30.92 15.80 9.76
C CYS A 161 31.41 15.09 11.04
N GLU A 162 31.86 13.83 10.94
CA GLU A 162 32.43 13.06 12.06
C GLU A 162 33.96 13.24 12.22
N ILE A 163 34.56 14.18 11.48
CA ILE A 163 36.00 14.56 11.53
C ILE A 163 36.14 15.87 12.31
#